data_AF-A0A9D1Z126-F1
#
_entry.id   AF-A0A9D1Z126-F1
#
_cell.length_a   1.000
_cell.length_b   1.000
_cell.length_c   1.000
_cell.angle_alpha   90.00
_cell.angle_beta   90.00
_cell.angle_gamma   90.00
#
_symmetry.space_group_name_H-M   'P 1'
#
loop_
_entity.id
_entity.type
_entity.pdbx_description
1 polymer ?
#
loop_
_entity_poly.entity_id
_entity_poly.type
_entity_poly.pdbx_seq_one_letter_code
_entity_poly.pdbx_strand_id
1 'polypeptide(L)'
;MKRLFLFLCCAAALSWSGCTKDGDDNTVDLTQLVGTWEVTKLYDGEFGIWFEEYGVQFGYVETLLFRDNGTGMFQTEETGANTWEEAFSYTVENNVITTKPANGNESSVYRVEKLTDSEMVLAIDYEGENGKPCTDKIYYKRISSLGSEGGDEGNDDNTIDPSQLIGTWELTQYYYGETGNWDNYGKEFGYISTIEFRTDGTARTHYAELESSYSSDGEYTYTLESNILICFDPKTSDYLDRAFIEKLNDSELILTHDDDGEDGKIYTDKEYYKRIN
;
A
#
# COMPACT_ATOMS: atom_id res chain seq x y z
N MET A 1 11.88 -7.98 -14.08
CA MET A 1 11.82 -9.46 -14.14
C MET A 1 10.52 -9.88 -13.45
N LYS A 2 9.67 -10.68 -14.09
CA LYS A 2 8.43 -11.20 -13.45
C LYS A 2 8.82 -12.02 -12.22
N ARG A 3 8.59 -11.49 -11.01
CA ARG A 3 8.87 -12.20 -9.76
C ARG A 3 7.58 -12.90 -9.34
N LEU A 4 7.38 -14.11 -9.85
CA LEU A 4 6.37 -15.03 -9.32
C LEU A 4 6.81 -15.42 -7.90
N PHE A 5 6.38 -14.69 -6.87
CA PHE A 5 6.45 -15.15 -5.49
C PHE A 5 5.28 -16.11 -5.25
N LEU A 6 5.44 -17.34 -5.75
CA LEU A 6 4.52 -18.42 -5.45
C LEU A 6 4.88 -18.95 -4.06
N PHE A 7 4.29 -18.39 -3.00
CA PHE A 7 4.35 -18.96 -1.66
C PHE A 7 3.51 -20.24 -1.61
N LEU A 8 4.12 -21.35 -2.02
CA LEU A 8 3.58 -22.69 -1.81
C LEU A 8 4.07 -23.19 -0.45
N CYS A 9 3.49 -22.67 0.64
CA CYS A 9 3.78 -23.15 1.99
C CYS A 9 3.09 -24.49 2.20
N CYS A 10 3.81 -25.60 1.97
CA CYS A 10 3.41 -26.93 2.42
C CYS A 10 3.60 -27.00 3.94
N ALA A 11 2.55 -26.70 4.71
CA ALA A 11 2.62 -26.74 6.17
C ALA A 11 2.20 -28.13 6.64
N ALA A 12 3.18 -28.98 6.93
CA ALA A 12 2.93 -30.22 7.67
C ALA A 12 2.45 -29.87 9.08
N ALA A 13 1.14 -30.00 9.32
CA ALA A 13 0.52 -29.75 10.62
C ALA A 13 1.09 -30.70 11.69
N LEU A 14 2.01 -30.19 12.51
CA LEU A 14 2.45 -30.89 13.72
C LEU A 14 1.48 -30.59 14.86
N SER A 15 0.63 -31.57 15.18
CA SER A 15 -0.13 -31.59 16.42
C SER A 15 0.83 -31.76 17.60
N TRP A 16 1.28 -30.66 18.20
CA TRP A 16 2.11 -30.74 19.40
C TRP A 16 1.24 -30.88 20.65
N SER A 17 1.28 -32.09 21.21
CA SER A 17 0.81 -32.39 22.56
C SER A 17 1.78 -31.85 23.62
N GLY A 18 1.36 -30.77 24.27
CA GLY A 18 1.58 -30.41 25.68
C GLY A 18 2.98 -30.44 26.30
N CYS A 19 3.42 -29.29 26.82
CA CYS A 19 3.87 -29.14 28.22
C CYS A 19 3.99 -27.66 28.59
N THR A 20 3.10 -27.19 29.46
CA THR A 20 3.17 -25.90 30.16
C THR A 20 4.39 -25.82 31.07
N LYS A 21 5.12 -24.71 31.02
CA LYS A 21 5.74 -24.09 32.21
C LYS A 21 6.04 -22.61 32.01
N ASP A 22 5.40 -21.85 32.90
CA ASP A 22 5.82 -20.59 33.51
C ASP A 22 5.85 -19.33 32.62
N GLY A 23 4.73 -18.58 32.71
CA GLY A 23 4.78 -17.26 33.34
C GLY A 23 5.17 -16.09 32.44
N ASP A 24 4.37 -15.82 31.42
CA ASP A 24 3.98 -14.45 31.10
C ASP A 24 2.59 -14.50 30.45
N ASP A 25 1.64 -13.85 31.10
CA ASP A 25 0.26 -13.66 30.64
C ASP A 25 0.25 -12.60 29.52
N ASN A 26 1.11 -12.77 28.51
CA ASN A 26 1.08 -12.01 27.25
C ASN A 26 -0.09 -12.53 26.39
N THR A 27 -1.28 -12.58 26.97
CA THR A 27 -2.51 -12.77 26.22
C THR A 27 -2.70 -11.52 25.38
N VAL A 28 -2.54 -11.68 24.07
CA VAL A 28 -2.75 -10.62 23.11
C VAL A 28 -4.24 -10.31 23.09
N ASP A 29 -4.62 -9.04 23.05
CA ASP A 29 -6.03 -8.65 22.94
C ASP A 29 -6.54 -8.89 21.52
N LEU A 30 -7.05 -10.10 21.30
CA LEU A 30 -7.55 -10.56 20.01
C LEU A 30 -8.84 -9.86 19.57
N THR A 31 -9.47 -9.05 20.43
CA THR A 31 -10.58 -8.17 19.98
C THR A 31 -10.10 -7.14 18.97
N GLN A 32 -8.79 -6.85 18.96
CA GLN A 32 -8.13 -5.95 18.01
C GLN A 32 -7.77 -6.65 16.69
N LEU A 33 -8.11 -7.92 16.47
CA LEU A 33 -7.75 -8.62 15.23
C LEU A 33 -8.61 -8.17 14.03
N VAL A 34 -9.90 -7.92 14.29
CA VAL A 34 -10.87 -7.57 13.23
C VAL A 34 -10.45 -6.28 12.53
N GLY A 35 -10.50 -6.31 11.19
CA GLY A 35 -10.05 -5.23 10.32
C GLY A 35 -9.11 -5.72 9.23
N THR A 36 -8.61 -4.78 8.43
CA THR A 36 -7.70 -5.05 7.33
C THR A 36 -6.27 -4.73 7.73
N TRP A 37 -5.35 -5.60 7.34
CA TRP A 37 -3.93 -5.56 7.66
C TRP A 37 -3.12 -5.69 6.39
N GLU A 38 -2.18 -4.78 6.16
CA GLU A 38 -1.28 -4.78 4.99
C GLU A 38 0.11 -5.22 5.40
N VAL A 39 0.72 -6.14 4.66
CA VAL A 39 2.11 -6.56 4.88
C VAL A 39 3.06 -5.39 4.60
N THR A 40 4.02 -5.21 5.50
CA THR A 40 5.08 -4.19 5.39
C THR A 40 6.46 -4.82 5.18
N LYS A 41 6.67 -6.02 5.71
CA LYS A 41 7.88 -6.81 5.53
C LYS A 41 7.70 -8.24 6.02
N LEU A 42 8.58 -9.11 5.54
CA LEU A 42 8.67 -10.52 5.90
C LEU A 42 10.11 -10.87 6.26
N TYR A 43 10.28 -11.64 7.34
CA TYR A 43 11.52 -12.33 7.66
C TYR A 43 11.38 -13.81 7.32
N ASP A 44 12.31 -14.31 6.51
CA ASP A 44 12.44 -15.72 6.20
C ASP A 44 13.44 -16.36 7.18
N GLY A 45 12.93 -17.25 8.02
CA GLY A 45 13.70 -17.90 9.08
C GLY A 45 14.63 -19.01 8.58
N GLU A 46 14.41 -19.55 7.39
CA GLU A 46 15.27 -20.59 6.81
C GLU A 46 16.53 -19.99 6.20
N PHE A 47 16.38 -18.91 5.43
CA PHE A 47 17.50 -18.23 4.78
C PHE A 47 18.05 -17.06 5.60
N GLY A 48 17.31 -16.60 6.61
CA GLY A 48 17.69 -15.46 7.44
C GLY A 48 17.64 -14.13 6.69
N ILE A 49 16.72 -14.00 5.72
CA ILE A 49 16.63 -12.86 4.80
C ILE A 49 15.39 -12.03 5.15
N TRP A 50 15.50 -10.71 4.95
CA TRP A 50 14.38 -9.79 5.02
C TRP A 50 13.89 -9.43 3.63
N PHE A 51 12.59 -9.47 3.45
CA PHE A 51 11.87 -8.95 2.30
C PHE A 51 11.10 -7.71 2.77
N GLU A 52 11.52 -6.54 2.32
CA GLU A 52 10.96 -5.24 2.76
C GLU A 52 10.24 -4.49 1.61
N GLU A 53 10.20 -5.09 0.43
CA GLU A 53 9.59 -4.55 -0.80
C GLU A 53 8.07 -4.84 -0.84
N TYR A 54 7.32 -4.38 0.17
CA TYR A 54 5.86 -4.55 0.27
C TYR A 54 5.12 -3.22 0.41
N GLY A 55 3.90 -3.20 -0.13
CA GLY A 55 3.05 -2.02 -0.20
C GLY A 55 3.10 -1.40 -1.59
N VAL A 56 2.20 -0.45 -1.81
CA VAL A 56 1.93 0.03 -3.16
C VAL A 56 3.14 0.72 -3.81
N GLN A 57 4.06 1.27 -3.00
CA GLN A 57 5.34 1.86 -3.44
C GLN A 57 6.27 0.86 -4.13
N PHE A 58 6.17 -0.44 -3.81
CA PHE A 58 6.95 -1.49 -4.46
C PHE A 58 6.13 -2.25 -5.51
N GLY A 59 4.90 -1.80 -5.80
CA GLY A 59 4.00 -2.45 -6.75
C GLY A 59 3.54 -3.85 -6.33
N TYR A 60 3.62 -4.18 -5.04
CA TYR A 60 3.15 -5.44 -4.49
C TYR A 60 2.45 -5.21 -3.14
N VAL A 61 1.13 -5.29 -3.13
CA VAL A 61 0.30 -5.13 -1.93
C VAL A 61 -0.23 -6.49 -1.54
N GLU A 62 -0.08 -6.83 -0.27
CA GLU A 62 -0.66 -8.05 0.30
C GLU A 62 -1.46 -7.68 1.55
N THR A 63 -2.71 -8.11 1.60
CA THR A 63 -3.61 -7.79 2.71
C THR A 63 -4.33 -9.00 3.29
N LEU A 64 -4.62 -8.92 4.58
CA LEU A 64 -5.48 -9.82 5.34
C LEU A 64 -6.62 -9.04 5.97
N LEU A 65 -7.86 -9.37 5.60
CA LEU A 65 -9.07 -8.89 6.26
C LEU A 65 -9.61 -9.97 7.19
N PHE A 66 -9.75 -9.64 8.48
CA PHE A 66 -10.45 -10.47 9.48
C PHE A 66 -11.80 -9.85 9.81
N ARG A 67 -12.88 -10.63 9.73
CA ARG A 67 -14.26 -10.20 10.07
C ARG A 67 -14.72 -10.84 11.38
N ASP A 68 -15.55 -10.12 12.12
CA ASP A 68 -16.13 -10.53 13.41
C ASP A 68 -16.81 -11.92 13.42
N ASN A 69 -17.33 -12.35 12.28
CA ASN A 69 -18.01 -13.63 12.09
C ASN A 69 -17.07 -14.84 11.87
N GLY A 70 -15.74 -14.67 11.99
CA GLY A 70 -14.76 -15.74 11.80
C GLY A 70 -14.44 -16.04 10.33
N THR A 71 -14.69 -15.09 9.43
CA THR A 71 -14.31 -15.19 8.01
C THR A 71 -13.34 -14.08 7.63
N GLY A 72 -12.59 -14.28 6.56
CA GLY A 72 -11.64 -13.29 6.09
C GLY A 72 -11.39 -13.34 4.59
N MET A 73 -10.52 -12.47 4.14
CA MET A 73 -10.04 -12.40 2.77
C MET A 73 -8.54 -12.18 2.78
N PHE A 74 -7.82 -13.00 2.03
CA PHE A 74 -6.46 -12.72 1.61
C PHE A 74 -6.53 -12.08 0.23
N GLN A 75 -5.74 -11.04 -0.01
CA GLN A 75 -5.68 -10.38 -1.30
C GLN A 75 -4.26 -9.96 -1.63
N THR A 76 -3.84 -10.22 -2.86
CA THR A 76 -2.60 -9.70 -3.43
C THR A 76 -2.87 -8.89 -4.69
N GLU A 77 -2.19 -7.76 -4.78
CA GLU A 77 -2.18 -6.90 -5.95
C GLU A 77 -0.73 -6.69 -6.37
N GLU A 78 -0.41 -7.07 -7.60
CA GLU A 78 0.90 -6.84 -8.20
C GLU A 78 0.71 -5.95 -9.43
N THR A 79 1.51 -4.88 -9.54
CA THR A 79 1.44 -3.93 -10.66
C THR A 79 1.63 -4.67 -12.00
N GLY A 80 0.63 -4.55 -12.87
CA GLY A 80 0.65 -5.22 -14.18
C GLY A 80 0.24 -6.70 -14.15
N ALA A 81 -0.25 -7.19 -13.01
CA ALA A 81 -0.87 -8.51 -12.86
C ALA A 81 -2.35 -8.39 -12.44
N ASN A 82 -3.05 -9.51 -12.46
CA ASN A 82 -4.40 -9.57 -11.91
C ASN A 82 -4.33 -9.63 -10.39
N THR A 83 -5.25 -8.95 -9.72
CA THR A 83 -5.52 -9.16 -8.30
C THR A 83 -5.89 -10.63 -8.05
N TRP A 84 -5.29 -11.22 -7.03
CA TRP A 84 -5.67 -12.53 -6.53
C TRP A 84 -6.33 -12.39 -5.17
N GLU A 85 -7.46 -13.07 -5.00
CA GLU A 85 -8.24 -13.05 -3.76
C GLU A 85 -8.56 -14.48 -3.33
N GLU A 86 -8.45 -14.75 -2.04
CA GLU A 86 -8.82 -16.03 -1.44
C GLU A 86 -9.59 -15.81 -0.14
N ALA A 87 -10.86 -16.19 -0.15
CA ALA A 87 -11.68 -16.21 1.05
C ALA A 87 -11.23 -17.34 1.98
N PHE A 88 -11.22 -17.06 3.28
CA PHE A 88 -10.92 -18.06 4.31
C PHE A 88 -11.90 -17.97 5.48
N SER A 89 -11.99 -19.06 6.23
CA SER A 89 -12.53 -19.06 7.59
C SER A 89 -11.38 -19.11 8.59
N TYR A 90 -11.57 -18.60 9.79
CA TYR A 90 -10.53 -18.64 10.81
C TYR A 90 -11.08 -18.87 12.22
N THR A 91 -10.24 -19.44 13.06
CA THR A 91 -10.46 -19.58 14.50
C THR A 91 -9.26 -19.01 15.25
N VAL A 92 -9.50 -18.55 16.48
CA VAL A 92 -8.42 -18.03 17.34
C VAL A 92 -8.49 -18.69 18.72
N GLU A 93 -7.40 -19.33 19.11
CA GLU A 93 -7.25 -19.95 20.44
C GLU A 93 -5.81 -19.75 20.92
N ASN A 94 -5.62 -19.34 22.18
CA ASN A 94 -4.30 -19.22 22.82
C ASN A 94 -3.25 -18.43 22.00
N ASN A 95 -3.63 -17.25 21.49
CA ASN A 95 -2.80 -16.42 20.60
C ASN A 95 -2.40 -17.11 19.28
N VAL A 96 -3.13 -18.14 18.84
CA VAL A 96 -2.93 -18.81 17.56
C VAL A 96 -4.13 -18.59 16.66
N ILE A 97 -3.89 -18.08 15.46
CA ILE A 97 -4.88 -17.97 14.38
C ILE A 97 -4.71 -19.18 13.47
N THR A 98 -5.78 -19.92 13.25
CA THR A 98 -5.82 -20.97 12.21
C THR A 98 -6.72 -20.50 11.09
N THR A 99 -6.19 -20.36 9.87
CA THR A 99 -6.98 -20.02 8.68
C THR A 99 -7.23 -21.25 7.84
N LYS A 100 -8.40 -21.33 7.23
CA LYS A 100 -8.80 -22.41 6.33
C LYS A 100 -9.33 -21.81 5.03
N PRO A 101 -8.58 -21.94 3.92
CA PRO A 101 -8.99 -21.48 2.60
C PRO A 101 -10.31 -22.11 2.14
N ALA A 102 -11.15 -21.33 1.46
CA ALA A 102 -12.43 -21.80 0.94
C ALA A 102 -12.29 -22.82 -0.22
N ASN A 103 -11.17 -22.78 -0.95
CA ASN A 103 -10.88 -23.71 -2.05
C ASN A 103 -10.41 -25.10 -1.57
N GLY A 104 -10.24 -25.30 -0.26
CA GLY A 104 -9.82 -26.58 0.32
C GLY A 104 -8.31 -26.80 0.36
N ASN A 105 -7.50 -25.76 0.09
CA ASN A 105 -6.05 -25.78 0.31
C ASN A 105 -5.72 -26.01 1.80
N GLU A 106 -4.45 -26.29 2.07
CA GLU A 106 -3.94 -26.50 3.43
C GLU A 106 -4.24 -25.29 4.33
N SER A 107 -4.54 -25.58 5.59
CA SER A 107 -4.77 -24.55 6.59
C SER A 107 -3.44 -23.93 7.02
N SER A 108 -3.42 -22.63 7.26
CA SER A 108 -2.25 -21.94 7.80
C SER A 108 -2.44 -21.69 9.29
N VAL A 109 -1.36 -21.82 10.06
CA VAL A 109 -1.35 -21.63 11.51
C VAL A 109 -0.36 -20.52 11.82
N TYR A 110 -0.85 -19.45 12.43
CA TYR A 110 -0.07 -18.27 12.79
C TYR A 110 -0.07 -18.09 14.30
N ARG A 111 1.12 -17.99 14.89
CA ARG A 111 1.27 -17.53 16.27
C ARG A 111 1.34 -16.00 16.27
N VAL A 112 0.47 -15.37 17.04
CA VAL A 112 0.44 -13.91 17.18
C VAL A 112 1.53 -13.49 18.16
N GLU A 113 2.57 -12.81 17.67
CA GLU A 113 3.64 -12.27 18.53
C GLU A 113 3.33 -10.86 19.02
N LYS A 114 2.55 -10.10 18.24
CA LYS A 114 2.12 -8.74 18.58
C LYS A 114 0.81 -8.42 17.89
N LEU A 115 -0.08 -7.73 18.59
CA LEU A 115 -1.27 -7.12 18.04
C LEU A 115 -1.57 -5.85 18.84
N THR A 116 -1.66 -4.73 18.15
CA THR A 116 -2.13 -3.45 18.67
C THR A 116 -3.25 -2.94 17.78
N ASP A 117 -3.69 -1.71 18.02
CA ASP A 117 -4.56 -0.98 17.10
C ASP A 117 -3.95 -0.77 15.70
N SER A 118 -2.62 -0.78 15.57
CA SER A 118 -1.90 -0.29 14.39
C SER A 118 -0.89 -1.29 13.83
N GLU A 119 -0.47 -2.28 14.61
CA GLU A 119 0.58 -3.23 14.24
C GLU A 119 0.19 -4.67 14.58
N MET A 120 0.42 -5.59 13.65
CA MET A 120 0.27 -7.03 13.88
C MET A 120 1.54 -7.74 13.41
N VAL A 121 2.01 -8.70 14.21
CA VAL A 121 3.14 -9.56 13.85
C VAL A 121 2.71 -11.01 14.00
N LEU A 122 2.74 -11.73 12.88
CA LEU A 122 2.43 -13.15 12.82
C LEU A 122 3.71 -13.94 12.61
N ALA A 123 3.83 -15.07 13.31
CA ALA A 123 4.92 -16.01 13.18
C ALA A 123 4.42 -17.37 12.67
N ILE A 124 5.16 -17.97 11.74
CA ILE A 124 4.88 -19.29 11.18
C ILE A 124 6.07 -20.18 11.52
N ASP A 125 5.83 -21.20 12.33
CA ASP A 125 6.85 -22.17 12.74
C ASP A 125 6.78 -23.41 11.83
N TYR A 126 7.90 -23.81 11.22
CA TYR A 126 7.99 -24.95 10.30
C TYR A 126 9.34 -25.67 10.40
N GLU A 127 9.46 -26.84 9.77
CA GLU A 127 10.74 -27.53 9.59
C GLU A 127 11.30 -27.16 8.22
N GLY A 128 12.44 -26.47 8.18
CA GLY A 128 13.11 -26.10 6.93
C GLY A 128 13.66 -27.33 6.20
N GLU A 129 14.13 -27.15 4.95
CA GLU A 129 14.60 -28.24 4.10
C GLU A 129 15.77 -29.03 4.71
N ASN A 130 16.52 -28.40 5.62
CA ASN A 130 17.63 -29.00 6.35
C ASN A 130 17.21 -29.77 7.62
N GLY A 131 15.91 -29.91 7.90
CA GLY A 131 15.35 -30.61 9.06
C GLY A 131 15.43 -29.82 10.37
N LYS A 132 15.72 -28.52 10.33
CA LYS A 132 15.78 -27.66 11.52
C LYS A 132 14.48 -26.86 11.67
N PRO A 133 14.09 -26.53 12.91
CA PRO A 133 12.99 -25.60 13.13
C PRO A 133 13.36 -24.20 12.62
N CYS A 134 12.45 -23.63 11.84
CA CYS A 134 12.51 -22.29 11.26
C CYS A 134 11.25 -21.52 11.65
N THR A 135 11.36 -20.20 11.72
CA THR A 135 10.25 -19.30 12.01
C THR A 135 10.27 -18.13 11.05
N ASP A 136 9.27 -18.04 10.19
CA ASP A 136 9.03 -16.83 9.40
C ASP A 136 8.24 -15.83 10.24
N LYS A 137 8.47 -14.54 9.99
CA LYS A 137 7.70 -13.45 10.63
C LYS A 137 7.15 -12.50 9.59
N ILE A 138 5.87 -12.22 9.68
CA ILE A 138 5.18 -11.30 8.79
C ILE A 138 4.70 -10.10 9.61
N TYR A 139 5.06 -8.91 9.17
CA TYR A 139 4.77 -7.65 9.85
C TYR A 139 3.70 -6.90 9.08
N TYR A 140 2.65 -6.50 9.78
CA TYR A 140 1.52 -5.82 9.20
C TYR A 140 1.28 -4.47 9.87
N LYS A 141 0.81 -3.51 9.07
CA LYS A 141 0.16 -2.29 9.54
C LYS A 141 -1.35 -2.42 9.38
N ARG A 142 -2.13 -1.85 10.30
CA ARG A 142 -3.57 -1.75 10.10
C ARG A 142 -3.87 -0.74 8.99
N ILE A 143 -4.81 -1.08 8.12
CA ILE A 143 -5.41 -0.13 7.17
C ILE A 143 -6.89 0.02 7.52
N SER A 144 -7.34 1.27 7.65
CA SER A 144 -8.75 1.59 7.87
C SER A 144 -9.54 1.15 6.64
N SER A 145 -10.54 0.29 6.84
CA SER A 145 -11.44 -0.11 5.77
C SER A 145 -12.13 1.12 5.19
N LEU A 146 -12.00 1.34 3.89
CA LEU A 146 -12.91 2.16 3.10
C LEU A 146 -14.36 1.72 3.41
N GLY A 147 -15.10 2.57 4.12
CA GLY A 147 -16.56 2.55 4.21
C GLY A 147 -17.20 1.62 5.26
N SER A 148 -17.55 2.18 6.42
CA SER A 148 -18.91 2.03 6.95
C SER A 148 -19.25 3.21 7.87
N GLU A 149 -20.45 3.75 7.69
CA GLU A 149 -21.00 4.97 8.26
C GLU A 149 -20.80 5.19 9.78
N GLY A 150 -20.44 6.42 10.13
CA GLY A 150 -20.99 7.11 11.31
C GLY A 150 -20.04 7.38 12.47
N GLY A 151 -19.90 8.66 12.81
CA GLY A 151 -19.56 9.11 14.16
C GLY A 151 -18.34 10.02 14.25
N ASP A 152 -18.63 11.29 14.49
CA ASP A 152 -17.75 12.43 14.71
C ASP A 152 -16.76 12.27 15.90
N GLU A 153 -15.81 13.21 15.93
CA GLU A 153 -14.83 13.56 16.99
C GLU A 153 -13.44 12.89 16.94
N GLY A 154 -12.49 13.58 16.31
CA GLY A 154 -11.06 13.38 16.61
C GLY A 154 -10.12 13.77 15.47
N ASN A 155 -9.85 15.06 15.34
CA ASN A 155 -8.98 15.68 14.35
C ASN A 155 -7.53 15.16 14.40
N ASP A 156 -7.18 14.24 13.48
CA ASP A 156 -5.85 13.98 12.89
C ASP A 156 -6.06 13.26 11.55
N ASP A 157 -6.99 13.79 10.75
CA ASP A 157 -7.52 13.12 9.57
C ASP A 157 -6.65 13.39 8.33
N ASN A 158 -5.72 12.48 8.05
CA ASN A 158 -5.06 12.37 6.75
C ASN A 158 -5.94 11.62 5.73
N THR A 159 -7.25 11.50 5.97
CA THR A 159 -8.19 11.01 4.96
C THR A 159 -8.34 12.06 3.90
N ILE A 160 -7.78 11.76 2.73
CA ILE A 160 -7.91 12.55 1.51
C ILE A 160 -9.39 12.57 1.12
N ASP A 161 -10.01 13.75 1.08
CA ASP A 161 -11.31 13.94 0.45
C ASP A 161 -11.10 14.07 -1.07
N PRO A 162 -11.50 13.09 -1.90
CA PRO A 162 -11.33 13.14 -3.35
C PRO A 162 -11.97 14.37 -4.00
N SER A 163 -13.00 14.94 -3.37
CA SER A 163 -13.66 16.15 -3.87
C SER A 163 -12.73 17.37 -3.84
N GLN A 164 -11.75 17.39 -2.94
CA GLN A 164 -10.72 18.43 -2.88
C GLN A 164 -9.73 18.34 -4.02
N LEU A 165 -9.65 17.24 -4.77
CA LEU A 165 -8.78 17.14 -5.93
C LEU A 165 -9.34 17.96 -7.11
N ILE A 166 -10.67 18.07 -7.20
CA ILE A 166 -11.38 18.72 -8.31
C ILE A 166 -11.06 20.21 -8.38
N GLY A 167 -10.58 20.66 -9.53
CA GLY A 167 -10.16 22.04 -9.76
C GLY A 167 -8.86 22.12 -10.55
N THR A 168 -8.35 23.34 -10.71
CA THR A 168 -7.09 23.59 -11.40
C THR A 168 -5.97 23.85 -10.41
N TRP A 169 -4.84 23.21 -10.67
CA TRP A 169 -3.64 23.21 -9.86
C TRP A 169 -2.48 23.68 -10.71
N GLU A 170 -1.66 24.60 -10.18
CA GLU A 170 -0.43 25.08 -10.82
C GLU A 170 0.78 24.50 -10.10
N LEU A 171 1.69 23.88 -10.86
CA LEU A 171 2.95 23.40 -10.33
C LEU A 171 3.80 24.60 -9.95
N THR A 172 4.32 24.58 -8.72
CA THR A 172 5.13 25.66 -8.15
C THR A 172 6.56 25.22 -7.89
N GLN A 173 6.78 23.96 -7.53
CA GLN A 173 8.10 23.41 -7.29
C GLN A 173 8.15 21.93 -7.66
N TYR A 174 9.33 21.48 -8.07
CA TYR A 174 9.63 20.07 -8.29
C TYR A 174 10.91 19.72 -7.51
N TYR A 175 10.86 18.63 -6.75
CA TYR A 175 12.01 18.08 -6.04
C TYR A 175 12.43 16.77 -6.69
N TYR A 176 13.71 16.69 -7.06
CA TYR A 176 14.32 15.48 -7.61
C TYR A 176 14.92 14.65 -6.47
N GLY A 177 14.31 13.52 -6.14
CA GLY A 177 14.75 12.60 -5.10
C GLY A 177 16.17 12.07 -5.33
N GLU A 178 16.52 11.79 -6.58
CA GLU A 178 17.84 11.22 -6.93
C GLU A 178 18.98 12.20 -6.66
N THR A 179 18.79 13.47 -7.04
CA THR A 179 19.85 14.48 -6.97
C THR A 179 19.75 15.39 -5.74
N GLY A 180 18.59 15.41 -5.08
CA GLY A 180 18.25 16.37 -4.02
C GLY A 180 18.04 17.81 -4.52
N ASN A 181 17.91 18.01 -5.83
CA ASN A 181 17.76 19.32 -6.45
C ASN A 181 16.31 19.79 -6.43
N TRP A 182 16.15 21.12 -6.56
CA TRP A 182 14.86 21.79 -6.60
C TRP A 182 14.76 22.67 -7.84
N ASP A 183 13.67 22.51 -8.57
CA ASP A 183 13.26 23.41 -9.63
C ASP A 183 12.03 24.21 -9.20
N ASN A 184 12.01 25.49 -9.57
CA ASN A 184 10.87 26.36 -9.30
C ASN A 184 10.10 26.60 -10.59
N TYR A 185 8.78 26.50 -10.49
CA TYR A 185 7.83 26.66 -11.57
C TYR A 185 6.90 27.84 -11.28
N GLY A 186 6.27 28.35 -12.33
CA GLY A 186 5.42 29.53 -12.29
C GLY A 186 5.89 30.60 -13.27
N LYS A 187 5.00 31.56 -13.53
CA LYS A 187 5.19 32.58 -14.57
C LYS A 187 6.43 33.42 -14.32
N GLU A 188 6.76 33.66 -13.06
CA GLU A 188 7.97 34.38 -12.64
C GLU A 188 9.28 33.64 -13.00
N PHE A 189 9.22 32.32 -13.18
CA PHE A 189 10.34 31.48 -13.61
C PHE A 189 10.30 31.15 -15.10
N GLY A 190 9.32 31.68 -15.84
CA GLY A 190 9.19 31.48 -17.28
C GLY A 190 8.37 30.25 -17.68
N TYR A 191 7.62 29.65 -16.75
CA TYR A 191 6.83 28.44 -17.01
C TYR A 191 5.36 28.62 -16.64
N ILE A 192 4.48 27.91 -17.33
CA ILE A 192 3.13 27.60 -16.87
C ILE A 192 3.03 26.09 -16.92
N SER A 193 2.75 25.45 -15.78
CA SER A 193 2.46 24.02 -15.74
C SER A 193 1.26 23.82 -14.84
N THR A 194 0.16 23.32 -15.41
CA THR A 194 -1.11 23.17 -14.70
C THR A 194 -1.74 21.82 -14.99
N ILE A 195 -2.51 21.34 -14.01
CA ILE A 195 -3.38 20.18 -14.13
C ILE A 195 -4.78 20.53 -13.61
N GLU A 196 -5.80 20.22 -14.40
CA GLU A 196 -7.21 20.40 -14.05
C GLU A 196 -7.87 19.03 -13.88
N PHE A 197 -8.30 18.69 -12.65
CA PHE A 197 -9.09 17.48 -12.39
C PHE A 197 -10.57 17.80 -12.43
N ARG A 198 -11.35 17.00 -13.15
CA ARG A 198 -12.79 17.21 -13.38
C ARG A 198 -13.63 16.12 -12.74
N THR A 199 -14.87 16.47 -12.38
CA THR A 199 -15.80 15.57 -11.68
C THR A 199 -16.19 14.32 -12.46
N ASP A 200 -15.94 14.29 -13.77
CA ASP A 200 -16.22 13.15 -14.64
C ASP A 200 -15.05 12.14 -14.73
N GLY A 201 -13.98 12.34 -13.95
CA GLY A 201 -12.80 11.48 -13.97
C GLY A 201 -11.84 11.79 -15.11
N THR A 202 -11.97 12.95 -15.76
CA THR A 202 -10.98 13.43 -16.75
C THR A 202 -10.06 14.49 -16.15
N ALA A 203 -8.82 14.52 -16.63
CA ALA A 203 -7.86 15.54 -16.28
C ALA A 203 -7.27 16.21 -17.52
N ARG A 204 -6.95 17.50 -17.44
CA ARG A 204 -6.22 18.21 -18.50
C ARG A 204 -4.95 18.80 -17.96
N THR A 205 -3.84 18.58 -18.65
CA THR A 205 -2.60 19.31 -18.38
C THR A 205 -2.35 20.38 -19.41
N HIS A 206 -1.67 21.43 -18.99
CA HIS A 206 -1.11 22.44 -19.87
C HIS A 206 0.28 22.80 -19.38
N TYR A 207 1.26 22.66 -20.27
CA TYR A 207 2.62 23.13 -20.06
C TYR A 207 2.98 24.16 -21.12
N ALA A 208 3.63 25.26 -20.73
CA ALA A 208 4.16 26.25 -21.64
C ALA A 208 5.42 26.90 -21.09
N GLU A 209 6.38 27.15 -21.97
CA GLU A 209 7.55 27.98 -21.69
C GLU A 209 7.29 29.39 -22.24
N LEU A 210 7.34 30.40 -21.38
CA LEU A 210 6.95 31.77 -21.72
C LEU A 210 7.97 32.48 -22.62
N GLU A 211 9.24 32.07 -22.57
CA GLU A 211 10.29 32.63 -23.41
C GLU A 211 10.47 31.87 -24.74
N SER A 212 9.82 30.71 -24.88
CA SER A 212 9.83 29.93 -26.11
C SER A 212 8.43 29.88 -26.72
N SER A 213 8.31 29.29 -27.91
CA SER A 213 7.00 29.02 -28.52
C SER A 213 6.49 27.63 -28.15
N TYR A 214 7.11 26.95 -27.20
CA TYR A 214 6.77 25.59 -26.83
C TYR A 214 5.60 25.58 -25.85
N SER A 215 4.57 24.84 -26.21
CA SER A 215 3.43 24.53 -25.36
C SER A 215 2.93 23.13 -25.67
N SER A 216 2.44 22.44 -24.65
CA SER A 216 1.83 21.12 -24.77
C SER A 216 0.55 21.08 -23.93
N ASP A 217 -0.48 20.47 -24.51
CA ASP A 217 -1.74 20.19 -23.84
C ASP A 217 -1.96 18.68 -23.81
N GLY A 218 -2.35 18.17 -22.65
CA GLY A 218 -2.70 16.77 -22.43
C GLY A 218 -4.13 16.64 -21.97
N GLU A 219 -4.83 15.59 -22.41
CA GLU A 219 -6.14 15.20 -21.87
C GLU A 219 -6.03 13.73 -21.45
N TYR A 220 -6.46 13.45 -20.23
CA TYR A 220 -6.27 12.18 -19.53
C TYR A 220 -7.56 11.74 -18.87
N THR A 221 -7.66 10.45 -18.57
CA THR A 221 -8.59 9.96 -17.54
C THR A 221 -7.81 9.63 -16.30
N TYR A 222 -8.39 9.85 -15.12
CA TYR A 222 -7.76 9.51 -13.86
C TYR A 222 -8.67 8.72 -12.95
N THR A 223 -8.06 7.87 -12.12
CA THR A 223 -8.72 7.23 -10.98
C THR A 223 -7.97 7.60 -9.71
N LEU A 224 -8.72 7.66 -8.60
CA LEU A 224 -8.17 7.86 -7.28
C LEU A 224 -8.55 6.66 -6.40
N GLU A 225 -7.54 5.95 -5.93
CA GLU A 225 -7.69 4.78 -5.07
C GLU A 225 -6.96 5.06 -3.77
N SER A 226 -7.72 5.36 -2.71
CA SER A 226 -7.20 5.85 -1.43
C SER A 226 -6.37 7.14 -1.62
N ASN A 227 -5.05 7.05 -1.58
CA ASN A 227 -4.12 8.16 -1.79
C ASN A 227 -3.33 8.05 -3.10
N ILE A 228 -3.72 7.15 -4.01
CA ILE A 228 -2.98 6.90 -5.24
C ILE A 228 -3.77 7.47 -6.41
N LEU A 229 -3.14 8.40 -7.10
CA LEU A 229 -3.63 8.98 -8.33
C LEU A 229 -3.02 8.21 -9.51
N ILE A 230 -3.89 7.67 -10.38
CA ILE A 230 -3.47 6.96 -11.59
C ILE A 230 -4.00 7.72 -12.81
N CYS A 231 -3.11 8.10 -13.72
CA CYS A 231 -3.45 8.84 -14.93
C CYS A 231 -3.21 7.99 -16.19
N PHE A 232 -4.18 8.04 -17.12
CA PHE A 232 -4.16 7.27 -18.37
C PHE A 232 -4.32 8.18 -19.59
N ASP A 233 -3.62 7.88 -20.69
CA ASP A 233 -3.91 8.50 -21.99
C ASP A 233 -5.16 7.82 -22.60
N PRO A 234 -6.26 8.54 -22.82
CA PRO A 234 -7.47 7.96 -23.41
C PRO A 234 -7.26 7.50 -24.86
N LYS A 235 -6.24 8.00 -25.56
CA LYS A 235 -5.98 7.67 -26.97
C LYS A 235 -5.20 6.39 -27.14
N THR A 236 -4.28 6.08 -26.23
CA THR A 236 -3.45 4.87 -26.30
C THR A 236 -3.87 3.81 -25.29
N SER A 237 -4.63 4.20 -24.25
CA SER A 237 -4.88 3.38 -23.06
C SER A 237 -3.59 2.95 -22.36
N ASP A 238 -2.47 3.61 -22.67
CA ASP A 238 -1.21 3.38 -21.99
C ASP A 238 -1.24 4.10 -20.65
N TYR A 239 -0.68 3.41 -19.66
CA TYR A 239 -0.38 3.96 -18.36
C TYR A 239 0.65 5.08 -18.52
N LEU A 240 0.31 6.29 -18.06
CA LEU A 240 1.21 7.43 -18.16
C LEU A 240 1.93 7.69 -16.86
N ASP A 241 1.21 7.63 -15.73
CA ASP A 241 1.77 8.10 -14.46
C ASP A 241 1.04 7.54 -13.23
N ARG A 242 1.80 7.23 -12.17
CA ARG A 242 1.31 7.03 -10.79
C ARG A 242 1.90 8.13 -9.94
N ALA A 243 1.04 8.76 -9.16
CA ALA A 243 1.46 9.58 -8.06
C ALA A 243 0.80 9.13 -6.76
N PHE A 244 1.51 9.29 -5.65
CA PHE A 244 0.91 9.28 -4.32
C PHE A 244 0.60 10.69 -3.88
N ILE A 245 -0.59 10.88 -3.33
CA ILE A 245 -0.98 12.12 -2.67
C ILE A 245 -0.39 12.09 -1.26
N GLU A 246 0.69 12.86 -1.06
CA GLU A 246 1.26 13.10 0.27
C GLU A 246 0.43 14.13 1.05
N LYS A 247 -0.15 15.10 0.34
CA LYS A 247 -0.99 16.15 0.93
C LYS A 247 -2.04 16.62 -0.06
N LEU A 248 -3.28 16.76 0.40
CA LEU A 248 -4.36 17.40 -0.33
C LEU A 248 -5.20 18.25 0.64
N ASN A 249 -5.39 19.52 0.30
CA ASN A 249 -6.35 20.42 0.96
C ASN A 249 -6.85 21.47 -0.03
N ASP A 250 -7.63 22.45 0.43
CA ASP A 250 -8.24 23.47 -0.45
C ASP A 250 -7.23 24.37 -1.18
N SER A 251 -5.93 24.34 -0.83
CA SER A 251 -4.91 25.25 -1.37
C SER A 251 -3.64 24.58 -1.85
N GLU A 252 -3.33 23.37 -1.37
CA GLU A 252 -2.09 22.65 -1.63
C GLU A 252 -2.38 21.21 -2.05
N LEU A 253 -1.65 20.76 -3.06
CA LEU A 253 -1.57 19.38 -3.48
C LEU A 253 -0.08 19.01 -3.58
N ILE A 254 0.33 17.92 -2.93
CA ILE A 254 1.69 17.38 -3.04
C ILE A 254 1.56 15.97 -3.59
N LEU A 255 2.15 15.77 -4.77
CA LEU A 255 2.25 14.47 -5.42
C LEU A 255 3.68 13.94 -5.25
N THR A 256 3.82 12.64 -5.06
CA THR A 256 5.11 11.97 -5.01
C THR A 256 5.17 10.81 -5.99
N HIS A 257 6.31 10.67 -6.65
CA HIS A 257 6.58 9.65 -7.66
C HIS A 257 7.82 8.88 -7.19
N ASP A 258 7.72 7.56 -7.15
CA ASP A 258 8.87 6.71 -6.83
C ASP A 258 9.47 6.21 -8.15
N ASP A 259 10.72 6.60 -8.39
CA ASP A 259 11.47 6.26 -9.58
C ASP A 259 12.65 5.34 -9.25
N ASP A 260 12.85 4.32 -10.09
CA ASP A 260 14.02 3.46 -10.06
C ASP A 260 15.23 4.22 -10.61
N GLY A 261 16.16 4.60 -9.75
CA GLY A 261 17.43 5.19 -10.16
C GLY A 261 18.32 4.18 -10.89
N GLU A 262 19.24 4.69 -11.71
CA GLU A 262 20.17 3.85 -12.47
C GLU A 262 21.09 2.98 -11.57
N ASP A 263 21.24 3.36 -10.30
CA ASP A 263 22.00 2.63 -9.29
C ASP A 263 21.19 1.54 -8.57
N GLY A 264 19.93 1.33 -8.98
CA GLY A 264 19.01 0.34 -8.41
C GLY A 264 18.43 0.74 -7.07
N LYS A 265 18.53 2.01 -6.66
CA LYS A 265 17.79 2.56 -5.52
C LYS A 265 16.52 3.23 -5.98
N ILE A 266 15.53 3.26 -5.10
CA ILE A 266 14.30 4.03 -5.29
C ILE A 266 14.53 5.45 -4.80
N TYR A 267 14.14 6.41 -5.62
CA TYR A 267 14.15 7.83 -5.29
C TYR A 267 12.73 8.39 -5.38
N THR A 268 12.36 9.22 -4.41
CA THR A 268 11.04 9.83 -4.37
C THR A 268 11.12 11.27 -4.85
N ASP A 269 10.62 11.51 -6.05
CA ASP A 269 10.39 12.84 -6.60
C ASP A 269 9.11 13.43 -5.99
N LYS A 270 9.06 14.77 -5.89
CA LYS A 270 7.88 15.46 -5.35
C LYS A 270 7.48 16.65 -6.20
N GLU A 271 6.20 16.75 -6.48
CA GLU A 271 5.59 17.87 -7.17
C GLU A 271 4.70 18.67 -6.22
N TYR A 272 4.92 19.98 -6.16
CA TYR A 272 4.21 20.88 -5.26
C TYR A 272 3.28 21.79 -6.05
N TYR A 273 1.99 21.62 -5.82
CA TYR A 273 0.94 22.33 -6.52
C TYR A 273 0.19 23.30 -5.60
N LYS A 274 -0.22 24.41 -6.20
CA LYS A 274 -1.13 25.38 -5.59
C LYS A 274 -2.43 25.44 -6.37
N ARG A 275 -3.55 25.51 -5.67
CA ARG A 275 -4.86 25.69 -6.32
C ARG A 275 -4.95 27.07 -6.96
N ILE A 276 -5.43 27.12 -8.20
CA ILE A 276 -5.73 28.34 -8.94
C ILE A 276 -7.20 28.38 -9.36
N ASN A 277 -7.77 29.58 -9.40
CA ASN A 277 -9.18 29.84 -9.71
C ASN A 277 -9.38 30.21 -11.18
#